data_AF-A0A9Q1KLB5-F1
#
_entry.id   AF-A0A9Q1KLB5-F1
#
_cell.length_a   1.000
_cell.length_b   1.000
_cell.length_c   1.000
_cell.angle_alpha   90.00
_cell.angle_beta   90.00
_cell.angle_gamma   90.00
#
_symmetry.space_group_name_H-M   'P 1'
#
loop_
_entity.id
_entity.type
_entity.pdbx_description
1 polymer ?
#
loop_
_entity_poly.entity_id
_entity_poly.type
_entity_poly.pdbx_seq_one_letter_code
_entity_poly.pdbx_strand_id
1 'polypeptide(L)'
;MNYTKINLKGFMVGNPETDDVYDLKGLLEYAWSHAVISDEQYNRAKQSCDFKASGWSNDCHNATHLVYQKYKEIDIYNIYAPICLLNHTSSSSSSSQISHANYKVENNGMKSARIFSGGYDPCYSNYAEEYFNRADVQQSLHANTNRGTVKWNACNNSILNQYNYRVRSVLSIYKKLVQGGIKVCMYRYMVNYLSHTP
;
A
#
# COMPACT_ATOMS: atom_id res chain seq x y z
N MET A 1 -17.22 -32.63 19.17
CA MET A 1 -17.21 -31.16 19.31
C MET A 1 -18.24 -30.58 18.36
N ASN A 2 -19.22 -29.83 18.87
CA ASN A 2 -20.31 -29.26 18.08
C ASN A 2 -19.95 -27.80 17.77
N TYR A 3 -19.30 -27.55 16.63
CA TYR A 3 -18.95 -26.20 16.22
C TYR A 3 -20.13 -25.54 15.52
N THR A 4 -20.47 -24.32 15.94
CA THR A 4 -21.44 -23.48 15.24
C THR A 4 -20.92 -23.20 13.84
N LYS A 5 -21.71 -23.59 12.82
CA LYS A 5 -21.36 -23.33 11.42
C LYS A 5 -21.45 -21.84 11.11
N ILE A 6 -20.40 -21.28 10.50
CA ILE A 6 -20.42 -19.92 9.96
C ILE A 6 -21.23 -19.93 8.67
N ASN A 7 -22.30 -19.12 8.62
CA ASN A 7 -23.16 -18.98 7.45
C ASN A 7 -22.63 -17.89 6.50
N LEU A 8 -21.49 -18.16 5.85
CA LEU A 8 -20.86 -17.21 4.94
C LEU A 8 -21.72 -17.00 3.68
N LYS A 9 -22.07 -15.75 3.37
CA LYS A 9 -22.87 -15.37 2.19
C LYS A 9 -22.07 -14.70 1.08
N GLY A 10 -20.97 -14.05 1.44
CA GLY A 10 -20.17 -13.27 0.52
C GLY A 10 -19.12 -12.43 1.22
N PHE A 11 -18.29 -11.78 0.42
CA PHE A 11 -17.28 -10.83 0.89
C PHE A 11 -17.00 -9.77 -0.18
N MET A 12 -16.41 -8.65 0.25
CA MET A 12 -16.02 -7.54 -0.61
C MET A 12 -14.54 -7.28 -0.44
N VAL A 13 -13.84 -6.99 -1.54
CA VAL A 13 -12.41 -6.64 -1.54
C VAL A 13 -12.18 -5.38 -2.36
N GLY A 14 -11.51 -4.41 -1.76
CA GLY A 14 -11.17 -3.13 -2.38
C GLY A 14 -9.70 -3.08 -2.75
N ASN A 15 -9.41 -2.79 -4.01
CA ASN A 15 -8.06 -2.71 -4.57
C ASN A 15 -7.15 -3.92 -4.24
N PRO A 16 -7.65 -5.17 -4.19
CA PRO A 16 -6.84 -6.29 -3.71
C PRO A 16 -5.65 -6.61 -4.61
N GLU A 17 -4.56 -7.08 -4.00
CA GLU A 17 -3.62 -7.99 -4.67
C GLU A 17 -4.30 -9.36 -4.84
N THR A 18 -4.25 -9.91 -6.05
CA THR A 18 -4.98 -11.16 -6.38
C THR A 18 -4.16 -12.18 -7.13
N ASP A 19 -3.19 -11.74 -7.91
CA ASP A 19 -2.34 -12.59 -8.72
C ASP A 19 -1.04 -11.86 -9.00
N ASP A 20 0.08 -12.33 -8.45
CA ASP A 20 1.35 -11.63 -8.51
C ASP A 20 1.72 -11.23 -9.95
N VAL A 21 1.40 -12.06 -10.95
CA VAL A 21 1.80 -11.83 -12.34
C VAL A 21 1.00 -10.68 -12.94
N TYR A 22 -0.33 -10.70 -12.80
CA TYR A 22 -1.19 -9.62 -13.30
C TYR A 22 -1.06 -8.35 -12.45
N ASP A 23 -0.92 -8.55 -11.14
CA ASP A 23 -0.40 -7.68 -10.08
C ASP A 23 0.71 -6.76 -10.60
N LEU A 24 1.90 -7.36 -10.68
CA LEU A 24 3.16 -6.70 -11.03
C LEU A 24 3.23 -6.20 -12.46
N LYS A 25 2.53 -6.84 -13.40
CA LYS A 25 2.45 -6.34 -14.77
C LYS A 25 1.61 -5.07 -14.85
N GLY A 26 0.45 -5.06 -14.19
CA GLY A 26 -0.36 -3.86 -14.01
C GLY A 26 0.47 -2.75 -13.37
N LEU A 27 1.36 -3.12 -12.43
CA LEU A 27 2.50 -2.38 -11.90
C LEU A 27 3.03 -1.25 -12.78
N LEU A 28 3.65 -1.80 -13.80
CA LEU A 28 4.52 -1.20 -14.77
C LEU A 28 3.69 -0.51 -15.85
N GLU A 29 2.60 -1.15 -16.29
CA GLU A 29 1.69 -0.58 -17.29
C GLU A 29 0.98 0.67 -16.78
N TYR A 30 0.59 0.70 -15.51
CA TYR A 30 -0.02 1.88 -14.91
C TYR A 30 0.99 3.03 -14.77
N ALA A 31 2.18 2.73 -14.24
CA ALA A 31 3.26 3.72 -14.14
C ALA A 31 3.54 4.37 -15.50
N TRP A 32 3.59 3.58 -16.56
CA TRP A 32 3.82 4.05 -17.92
C TRP A 32 2.64 4.86 -18.48
N SER A 33 1.43 4.31 -18.42
CA SER A 33 0.23 4.97 -18.97
C SER A 33 -0.17 6.26 -18.26
N HIS A 34 0.33 6.49 -17.04
CA HIS A 34 0.09 7.71 -16.26
C HIS A 34 1.34 8.61 -16.17
N ALA A 35 2.31 8.40 -17.06
CA ALA A 35 3.53 9.22 -17.18
C ALA A 35 4.40 9.29 -15.90
N VAL A 36 4.33 8.28 -15.03
CA VAL A 36 5.23 8.12 -13.88
C VAL A 36 6.62 7.69 -14.34
N ILE A 37 6.71 6.91 -15.41
CA ILE A 37 7.96 6.45 -16.03
C ILE A 37 7.97 6.72 -17.53
N SER A 38 9.17 6.79 -18.12
CA SER A 38 9.33 6.99 -19.58
C SER A 38 9.11 5.71 -20.39
N ASP A 39 8.88 5.86 -21.70
CA ASP A 39 8.81 4.74 -22.65
C ASP A 39 10.06 3.85 -22.60
N GLU A 40 11.24 4.46 -22.44
CA GLU A 40 12.51 3.75 -22.33
C GLU A 40 12.54 2.86 -21.08
N GLN A 41 12.14 3.41 -19.92
CA GLN A 41 12.09 2.67 -18.65
C GLN A 41 11.06 1.54 -18.71
N TYR A 42 9.88 1.80 -19.28
CA TYR A 42 8.84 0.80 -19.48
C TYR A 42 9.34 -0.35 -20.36
N ASN A 43 9.91 -0.03 -21.53
CA ASN A 43 10.41 -1.03 -22.47
C ASN A 43 11.55 -1.86 -21.87
N ARG A 44 12.46 -1.23 -21.13
CA ARG A 44 13.54 -1.94 -20.42
C ARG A 44 12.98 -2.93 -19.41
N ALA A 45 12.08 -2.50 -18.52
CA ALA A 45 11.48 -3.39 -17.53
C ALA A 45 10.68 -4.53 -18.19
N LYS A 46 9.91 -4.22 -19.23
CA LYS A 46 9.13 -5.21 -20.00
C LYS A 46 10.00 -6.26 -20.68
N GLN A 47 11.19 -5.90 -21.16
CA GLN A 47 12.14 -6.82 -21.80
C GLN A 47 12.95 -7.63 -20.80
N SER A 48 13.36 -7.01 -19.69
CA SER A 48 14.23 -7.64 -18.69
C SER A 48 13.48 -8.56 -17.72
N CYS A 49 12.17 -8.37 -17.53
CA CYS A 49 11.39 -9.08 -16.51
C CYS A 49 10.48 -10.17 -17.09
N ASP A 50 10.66 -11.40 -16.60
CA ASP A 50 9.63 -12.45 -16.67
C ASP A 50 8.82 -12.45 -15.37
N PHE A 51 7.62 -11.86 -15.41
CA PHE A 51 6.72 -11.77 -14.26
C PHE A 51 6.21 -13.13 -13.76
N LYS A 52 6.33 -14.19 -14.56
CA LYS A 52 5.94 -15.55 -14.15
C LYS A 52 7.05 -16.27 -13.40
N ALA A 53 8.30 -15.80 -13.51
CA ALA A 53 9.44 -16.45 -12.89
C ALA A 53 9.34 -16.45 -11.36
N SER A 54 9.93 -17.45 -10.72
CA SER A 54 10.09 -17.54 -9.26
C SER A 54 11.27 -16.73 -8.72
N GLY A 55 12.12 -16.24 -9.61
CA GLY A 55 13.25 -15.37 -9.27
C GLY A 55 13.52 -14.40 -10.42
N TRP A 56 13.86 -13.17 -10.07
CA TRP A 56 14.16 -12.11 -11.04
C TRP A 56 15.65 -12.03 -11.31
N SER A 57 16.00 -11.76 -12.57
CA SER A 57 17.36 -11.42 -12.95
C SER A 57 17.78 -10.10 -12.29
N ASN A 58 19.09 -9.87 -12.15
CA ASN A 58 19.61 -8.58 -11.67
C ASN A 58 19.13 -7.42 -12.56
N ASP A 59 19.02 -7.65 -13.87
CA ASP A 59 18.52 -6.64 -14.81
C ASP A 59 17.05 -6.31 -14.57
N CYS A 60 16.21 -7.31 -14.30
CA CYS A 60 14.82 -7.07 -13.91
C CYS A 60 14.73 -6.32 -12.57
N HIS A 61 15.56 -6.70 -11.59
CA HIS A 61 15.60 -6.00 -10.31
C HIS A 61 15.97 -4.52 -10.50
N ASN A 62 17.00 -4.23 -11.29
CA ASN A 62 17.41 -2.86 -11.60
C ASN A 62 16.33 -2.08 -12.36
N ALA A 63 15.70 -2.71 -13.36
CA ALA A 63 14.68 -2.05 -14.17
C ALA A 63 13.43 -1.72 -13.33
N THR A 64 12.98 -2.64 -12.48
CA THR A 64 11.85 -2.42 -11.58
C THR A 64 12.19 -1.48 -10.42
N HIS A 65 13.42 -1.52 -9.92
CA HIS A 65 13.88 -0.58 -8.89
C HIS A 65 13.72 0.88 -9.33
N LEU A 66 14.01 1.22 -10.59
CA LEU A 66 13.80 2.56 -11.13
C LEU A 66 12.31 2.98 -11.12
N VAL A 67 11.40 2.04 -11.37
CA VAL A 67 9.95 2.30 -11.27
C VAL A 67 9.57 2.61 -9.82
N TYR A 68 10.05 1.80 -8.87
CA TYR A 68 9.80 2.05 -7.45
C TYR A 68 10.45 3.34 -6.94
N GLN A 69 11.58 3.78 -7.48
CA GLN A 69 12.15 5.07 -7.15
C GLN A 69 11.23 6.23 -7.53
N LYS A 70 10.56 6.16 -8.69
CA LYS A 70 9.57 7.17 -9.07
C LYS A 70 8.38 7.21 -8.12
N TYR A 71 7.92 6.05 -7.67
CA TYR A 71 6.90 5.95 -6.63
C TYR A 71 7.35 6.37 -5.22
N LYS A 72 8.63 6.71 -5.00
CA LYS A 72 9.08 7.38 -3.76
C LYS A 72 8.94 8.90 -3.83
N GLU A 73 8.84 9.46 -5.03
CA GLU A 73 8.71 10.90 -5.26
C GLU A 73 7.23 11.35 -5.22
N ILE A 74 6.29 10.41 -5.37
CA ILE A 74 4.84 10.61 -5.38
C ILE A 74 4.14 9.65 -4.42
N ASP A 75 2.85 9.85 -4.19
CA ASP A 75 2.04 8.90 -3.42
C ASP A 75 1.56 7.75 -4.32
N ILE A 76 2.07 6.53 -4.08
CA ILE A 76 1.70 5.32 -4.83
C ILE A 76 0.24 4.90 -4.64
N TYR A 77 -0.38 5.31 -3.53
CA TYR A 77 -1.78 5.03 -3.26
C TYR A 77 -2.70 6.01 -3.98
N ASN A 78 -2.24 7.21 -4.34
CA ASN A 78 -2.97 8.15 -5.18
C ASN A 78 -2.00 9.12 -5.89
N ILE A 79 -1.69 8.86 -7.15
CA ILE A 79 -0.65 9.61 -7.90
C ILE A 79 -1.00 11.09 -8.15
N TYR A 80 -2.26 11.48 -7.93
CA TYR A 80 -2.72 12.86 -8.04
C TYR A 80 -2.82 13.58 -6.70
N ALA A 81 -2.57 12.87 -5.59
CA ALA A 81 -2.53 13.46 -4.27
C ALA A 81 -1.15 14.10 -3.99
N PRO A 82 -1.09 15.12 -3.13
CA PRO A 82 0.19 15.59 -2.60
C PRO A 82 0.83 14.49 -1.75
N ILE A 83 2.15 14.58 -1.55
CA ILE A 83 2.85 13.76 -0.57
C ILE A 83 2.62 14.29 0.85
N CYS A 84 2.68 13.41 1.85
CA CYS A 84 2.67 13.84 3.24
C CYS A 84 4.01 14.51 3.61
N LEU A 85 3.95 15.73 4.17
CA LEU A 85 5.13 16.52 4.56
C LEU A 85 5.40 16.52 6.08
N LEU A 86 4.62 15.77 6.86
CA LEU A 86 4.82 15.69 8.31
C LEU A 86 6.06 14.83 8.62
N ASN A 87 6.94 15.35 9.47
CA ASN A 87 8.10 14.60 9.93
C ASN A 87 7.66 13.38 10.75
N HIS A 88 8.04 12.19 10.28
CA HIS A 88 7.79 10.95 11.01
C HIS A 88 8.58 10.92 12.32
N THR A 89 7.90 10.66 13.43
CA THR A 89 8.56 10.40 14.72
C THR A 89 8.98 8.94 14.90
N SER A 90 8.63 7.99 14.01
CA SER A 90 9.13 6.60 14.09
C SER A 90 8.96 5.73 12.83
N SER A 91 10.06 5.08 12.40
CA SER A 91 10.22 3.76 11.76
C SER A 91 9.30 3.25 10.64
N SER A 92 8.45 4.05 10.01
CA SER A 92 7.82 3.72 8.72
C SER A 92 8.78 4.03 7.56
N SER A 93 9.94 3.37 7.56
CA SER A 93 10.90 3.44 6.47
C SER A 93 10.44 2.61 5.27
N SER A 94 9.44 3.12 4.55
CA SER A 94 9.50 3.16 3.08
C SER A 94 9.83 4.57 2.58
N SER A 95 9.72 5.59 3.45
CA SER A 95 10.41 6.87 3.29
C SER A 95 11.84 6.74 3.82
N SER A 96 12.70 6.07 3.04
CA SER A 96 14.14 6.25 3.18
C SER A 96 14.43 7.71 2.86
N GLN A 97 14.60 8.53 3.91
CA GLN A 97 15.20 9.87 3.90
C GLN A 97 15.08 10.58 2.55
N ILE A 98 13.96 11.27 2.32
CA ILE A 98 14.06 12.50 1.53
C ILE A 98 14.95 13.41 2.39
N SER A 99 16.25 13.36 2.14
CA SER A 99 17.10 14.53 2.36
C SER A 99 16.34 15.67 1.74
N HIS A 100 15.85 16.57 2.58
CA HIS A 100 15.14 17.75 2.15
C HIS A 100 16.03 18.46 1.12
N ALA A 101 15.78 18.21 -0.16
CA ALA A 101 16.06 19.20 -1.17
C ALA A 101 15.30 20.43 -0.67
N ASN A 102 16.03 21.50 -0.40
CA ASN A 102 15.58 22.74 0.23
C ASN A 102 14.42 23.38 -0.56
N TYR A 103 13.23 22.81 -0.49
CA TYR A 103 12.01 23.46 -0.91
C TYR A 103 11.68 24.43 0.20
N LYS A 104 12.15 25.67 0.04
CA LYS A 104 11.70 26.80 0.84
C LYS A 104 10.20 26.93 0.61
N VAL A 105 9.40 26.30 1.45
CA VAL A 105 7.98 26.60 1.54
C VAL A 105 7.91 27.95 2.23
N GLU A 106 7.75 29.01 1.43
CA GLU A 106 7.26 30.28 1.95
C GLU A 106 5.94 29.99 2.64
N ASN A 107 5.93 30.08 3.97
CA ASN A 107 4.71 30.06 4.79
C ASN A 107 3.92 31.36 4.60
N ASN A 108 3.60 31.70 3.35
CA ASN A 108 2.51 32.60 3.06
C ASN A 108 1.24 31.82 3.37
N GLY A 109 0.62 32.14 4.50
CA GLY A 109 -0.52 31.46 5.11
C GLY A 109 -1.76 31.34 4.23
N MET A 110 -1.67 30.57 3.14
CA MET A 110 -2.82 29.97 2.49
C MET A 110 -3.29 28.86 3.41
N LYS A 111 -4.22 29.23 4.29
CA LYS A 111 -5.30 28.33 4.73
C LYS A 111 -6.03 27.87 3.47
N SER A 112 -5.40 27.01 2.68
CA SER A 112 -6.08 26.27 1.65
C SER A 112 -7.01 25.37 2.42
N ALA A 113 -8.28 25.78 2.50
CA ALA A 113 -9.35 24.94 2.99
C ALA A 113 -9.12 23.57 2.36
N ARG A 114 -8.84 22.56 3.20
CA ARG A 114 -8.48 21.19 2.82
C ARG A 114 -9.69 20.48 2.21
N ILE A 115 -10.26 21.06 1.16
CA ILE A 115 -11.16 20.38 0.24
C ILE A 115 -10.22 19.57 -0.64
N PHE A 116 -9.68 18.47 -0.09
CA PHE A 116 -9.19 17.38 -0.92
C PHE A 116 -10.41 16.91 -1.71
N SER A 117 -10.45 17.15 -3.01
CA SER A 117 -11.59 16.85 -3.90
C SER A 117 -11.97 15.35 -3.99
N GLY A 118 -11.58 14.51 -3.03
CA GLY A 118 -11.93 13.10 -2.94
C GLY A 118 -11.73 12.45 -1.54
N GLY A 119 -11.52 13.22 -0.47
CA GLY A 119 -11.43 12.68 0.90
C GLY A 119 -10.17 11.84 1.21
N TYR A 120 -9.17 11.80 0.31
CA TYR A 120 -7.89 11.14 0.56
C TYR A 120 -6.90 12.10 1.23
N ASP A 121 -6.37 11.72 2.39
CA ASP A 121 -5.31 12.45 3.10
C ASP A 121 -4.06 11.56 3.19
N PRO A 122 -2.95 11.90 2.52
CA PRO A 122 -1.72 11.08 2.52
C PRO A 122 -1.07 10.95 3.90
N CYS A 123 -1.42 11.83 4.85
CA CYS A 123 -0.88 11.83 6.22
C CYS A 123 -1.73 11.05 7.22
N TYR A 124 -2.80 10.35 6.78
CA TYR A 124 -3.78 9.74 7.69
C TYR A 124 -3.15 8.78 8.72
N SER A 125 -2.13 8.01 8.31
CA SER A 125 -1.41 7.06 9.17
C SER A 125 -0.72 7.76 10.34
N ASN A 126 -0.15 8.96 10.13
CA ASN A 126 0.51 9.73 11.19
C ASN A 126 -0.49 10.15 12.28
N TYR A 127 -1.66 10.65 11.87
CA TYR A 127 -2.71 11.03 12.82
C TYR A 127 -3.26 9.82 13.57
N ALA A 128 -3.42 8.68 12.88
CA ALA A 128 -3.85 7.44 13.50
C ALA A 128 -2.83 6.96 14.54
N GLU A 129 -1.53 7.00 14.21
CA GLU A 129 -0.47 6.64 15.15
C GLU A 129 -0.44 7.54 16.38
N GLU A 130 -0.55 8.85 16.20
CA GLU A 130 -0.66 9.79 17.31
C GLU A 130 -1.87 9.49 18.21
N TYR A 131 -3.03 9.26 17.59
CA TYR A 131 -4.28 8.99 18.30
C TYR A 131 -4.25 7.66 19.07
N PHE A 132 -3.87 6.55 18.43
CA PHE A 132 -3.88 5.21 19.04
C PHE A 132 -2.77 5.01 20.07
N ASN A 133 -1.77 5.89 20.12
CA ASN A 133 -0.73 5.88 21.16
C ASN A 133 -1.06 6.73 22.40
N ARG A 134 -2.21 7.44 22.42
CA ARG A 134 -2.65 8.12 23.64
C ARG A 134 -3.05 7.12 24.72
N ALA A 135 -2.65 7.38 25.96
CA ALA A 135 -2.93 6.49 27.09
C ALA A 135 -4.44 6.28 27.35
N ASP A 136 -5.24 7.34 27.24
CA ASP A 136 -6.69 7.27 27.44
C ASP A 136 -7.39 6.48 26.30
N VAL A 137 -6.89 6.58 25.07
CA VAL A 137 -7.37 5.78 23.93
C VAL A 137 -7.02 4.30 24.12
N GLN A 138 -5.77 3.99 24.51
CA GLN A 138 -5.36 2.62 24.78
C GLN A 138 -6.15 1.98 25.91
N GLN A 139 -6.41 2.72 26.98
CA GLN A 139 -7.25 2.26 28.09
C GLN A 139 -8.69 1.98 27.62
N SER A 140 -9.25 2.87 26.80
CA SER A 140 -10.61 2.74 26.26
C SER A 140 -10.76 1.56 25.29
N LEU A 141 -9.69 1.20 24.57
CA LEU A 141 -9.63 0.03 23.70
C LEU A 141 -9.25 -1.26 24.46
N HIS A 142 -9.08 -1.19 25.78
CA HIS A 142 -8.62 -2.28 26.63
C HIS A 142 -7.30 -2.90 26.15
N ALA A 143 -6.41 -2.08 25.59
CA ALA A 143 -5.07 -2.50 25.24
C ALA A 143 -4.32 -2.94 26.50
N ASN A 144 -3.60 -4.07 26.44
CA ASN A 144 -2.90 -4.61 27.58
C ASN A 144 -1.61 -3.81 27.86
N THR A 145 -1.73 -2.74 28.63
CA THR A 145 -0.61 -1.87 29.05
C THR A 145 0.20 -2.44 30.22
N ASN A 146 -0.23 -3.56 30.82
CA ASN A 146 0.45 -4.18 31.97
C ASN A 146 1.81 -4.79 31.60
N ARG A 147 2.12 -4.94 30.31
CA ARG A 147 3.41 -5.43 29.80
C ARG A 147 4.33 -4.30 29.32
N GLY A 148 3.99 -3.04 29.63
CA GLY A 148 4.68 -1.84 29.16
C GLY A 148 3.82 -1.03 28.17
N THR A 149 4.32 0.13 27.75
CA THR A 149 3.66 0.96 26.74
C THR A 149 3.57 0.19 25.42
N VAL A 150 2.36 -0.19 25.02
CA VAL A 150 2.12 -0.80 23.71
C VAL A 150 2.25 0.32 22.69
N LYS A 151 3.31 0.32 21.90
CA LYS A 151 3.45 1.27 20.79
C LYS A 151 2.67 0.74 19.58
N TRP A 152 1.59 1.42 19.25
CA TRP A 152 0.85 1.17 18.03
C TRP A 152 1.57 1.82 16.84
N ASN A 153 1.71 1.10 15.74
CA ASN A 153 2.17 1.63 14.46
C ASN A 153 1.20 1.14 13.38
N ALA A 154 1.04 1.89 12.30
CA ALA A 154 0.15 1.52 11.20
C ALA A 154 0.59 0.21 10.53
N CYS A 155 1.91 0.02 10.39
CA CYS A 155 2.52 -1.15 9.76
C CYS A 155 3.68 -1.67 10.62
N ASN A 156 3.91 -2.99 10.61
CA ASN A 156 5.06 -3.61 11.28
C ASN A 156 6.03 -4.21 10.26
N ASN A 157 7.09 -3.45 9.95
CA ASN A 157 8.13 -3.84 9.00
C ASN A 157 8.87 -5.14 9.39
N SER A 158 8.98 -5.45 10.68
CA SER A 158 9.60 -6.71 11.11
C SER A 158 8.76 -7.91 10.74
N ILE A 159 7.43 -7.81 10.84
CA ILE A 159 6.51 -8.86 10.41
C ILE A 159 6.53 -8.96 8.89
N LEU A 160 6.42 -7.82 8.20
CA LEU A 160 6.44 -7.76 6.73
C LEU A 160 7.68 -8.46 6.15
N ASN A 161 8.88 -8.14 6.66
CA ASN A 161 10.13 -8.72 6.19
C ASN A 161 10.30 -10.21 6.52
N GLN A 162 9.56 -10.73 7.51
CA GLN A 162 9.60 -12.15 7.90
C GLN A 162 8.45 -12.96 7.31
N TYR A 163 7.47 -12.30 6.68
CA TYR A 163 6.29 -12.96 6.15
C TYR A 163 6.67 -13.82 4.93
N ASN A 164 6.30 -15.10 4.97
CA ASN A 164 6.60 -16.05 3.90
C ASN A 164 5.44 -16.11 2.90
N TYR A 165 5.57 -15.36 1.80
CA TYR A 165 4.60 -15.34 0.71
C TYR A 165 4.62 -16.67 -0.06
N ARG A 166 3.60 -17.50 0.16
CA ARG A 166 3.48 -18.83 -0.49
C ARG A 166 2.38 -18.92 -1.54
N VAL A 167 1.42 -18.01 -1.52
CA VAL A 167 0.26 -18.02 -2.42
C VAL A 167 0.44 -16.91 -3.44
N ARG A 168 0.68 -17.28 -4.70
CA ARG A 168 0.92 -16.33 -5.80
C ARG A 168 -0.35 -15.89 -6.54
N SER A 169 -1.46 -16.57 -6.27
CA SER A 169 -2.74 -16.30 -6.93
C SER A 169 -3.90 -16.86 -6.12
N VAL A 170 -4.90 -16.03 -5.86
CA VAL A 170 -6.17 -16.43 -5.22
C VAL A 170 -7.29 -16.64 -6.24
N LEU A 171 -7.03 -16.45 -7.54
CA LEU A 171 -8.06 -16.55 -8.59
C LEU A 171 -8.75 -17.93 -8.61
N SER A 172 -7.98 -19.00 -8.39
CA SER A 172 -8.52 -20.37 -8.31
C SER A 172 -9.44 -20.57 -7.11
N ILE A 173 -9.16 -19.88 -6.00
CA ILE A 173 -9.98 -19.90 -4.78
C ILE A 173 -11.27 -19.12 -5.04
N TYR A 174 -11.16 -17.92 -5.63
CA TYR A 174 -12.32 -17.09 -5.95
C TYR A 174 -13.29 -17.82 -6.88
N LYS A 175 -12.76 -18.52 -7.91
CA LYS A 175 -13.56 -19.35 -8.80
C LYS A 175 -14.35 -20.43 -8.04
N LYS A 176 -13.71 -21.15 -7.11
CA LYS A 176 -14.37 -22.17 -6.28
C LYS A 176 -15.46 -21.56 -5.38
N LEU A 177 -15.19 -20.42 -4.77
CA LEU A 177 -16.14 -19.73 -3.88
C LEU A 177 -17.38 -19.28 -4.64
N VAL A 178 -17.20 -18.65 -5.81
CA VAL A 178 -18.30 -18.23 -6.68
C VAL A 178 -19.14 -19.42 -7.14
N GLN A 179 -18.50 -20.52 -7.55
CA GLN A 179 -19.19 -21.77 -7.90
C GLN A 179 -19.96 -22.38 -6.71
N GLY A 180 -19.46 -22.19 -5.49
CA GLY A 180 -20.13 -22.58 -4.25
C GLY A 180 -21.26 -21.64 -3.81
N GLY A 181 -21.63 -20.64 -4.61
CA GLY A 181 -22.72 -19.71 -4.31
C GLY A 181 -22.33 -18.54 -3.39
N ILE A 182 -21.03 -18.34 -3.12
CA ILE A 182 -20.54 -17.20 -2.35
C ILE A 182 -20.49 -15.97 -3.26
N LYS A 183 -21.11 -14.87 -2.83
CA LYS A 183 -21.07 -13.60 -3.56
C LYS A 183 -19.74 -12.90 -3.34
N VAL A 184 -19.05 -12.52 -4.41
CA VAL A 184 -17.78 -11.79 -4.34
C VAL A 184 -17.95 -10.44 -5.04
N CYS A 185 -17.63 -9.36 -4.34
CA CYS A 185 -17.56 -8.02 -4.93
C CYS A 185 -16.12 -7.53 -4.92
N MET A 186 -15.54 -7.33 -6.11
CA MET A 186 -14.24 -6.71 -6.27
C MET A 186 -14.42 -5.31 -6.84
N TYR A 187 -13.78 -4.32 -6.24
CA TYR A 187 -13.80 -2.94 -6.73
C TYR A 187 -12.40 -2.33 -6.72
N ARG A 188 -12.15 -1.39 -7.64
CA ARG A 188 -10.86 -0.70 -7.79
C ARG A 188 -11.06 0.78 -8.08
N TYR A 189 -10.31 1.64 -7.40
CA TYR A 189 -10.26 3.07 -7.70
C TYR A 189 -9.22 3.35 -8.79
N MET A 190 -9.59 4.07 -9.85
CA MET A 190 -8.71 4.31 -11.02
C MET A 190 -7.47 5.17 -10.72
N VAL A 191 -7.52 5.96 -9.65
CA VAL A 191 -6.39 6.80 -9.21
C VAL A 191 -5.44 6.08 -8.24
N ASN A 192 -5.82 4.87 -7.79
CA ASN A 192 -5.05 4.09 -6.83
C ASN A 192 -4.45 2.89 -7.53
N TYR A 193 -3.11 2.82 -7.56
CA TYR A 193 -2.45 1.68 -8.16
C TYR A 193 -2.43 0.45 -7.23
N LEU A 194 -2.11 0.64 -5.94
CA LEU A 194 -2.05 -0.42 -4.94
C LEU A 194 -3.28 -0.46 -4.01
N SER A 195 -3.59 -1.64 -3.46
CA SER A 195 -4.24 -1.75 -2.15
C SER A 195 -3.44 -0.98 -1.12
N HIS A 196 -4.10 -0.34 -0.16
CA HIS A 196 -3.46 -0.11 1.13
C HIS A 196 -3.24 -1.48 1.78
N THR A 197 -2.15 -2.15 1.41
CA THR A 197 -1.65 -3.33 2.11
C THR A 197 -0.88 -2.85 3.33
N PRO A 198 -1.34 -3.17 4.56
CA PRO A 198 -0.62 -2.86 5.79
C PRO A 198 0.67 -3.68 5.94
#